data_AF-A0A971QIT2-F1
#
_entry.id   AF-A0A971QIT2-F1
#
_cell.length_a   1.000
_cell.length_b   1.000
_cell.length_c   1.000
_cell.angle_alpha   90.00
_cell.angle_beta   90.00
_cell.angle_gamma   90.00
#
_symmetry.space_group_name_H-M   'P 1'
#
loop_
_entity.id
_entity.type
_entity.pdbx_description
1 polymer ?
#
loop_
_entity_poly.entity_id
_entity_poly.type
_entity_poly.pdbx_seq_one_letter_code
_entity_poly.pdbx_strand_id
1 'polypeptide(L)'
;MKRILEIIRILLVSPEALLLVVIAGLFIWKNLWLVYIGKSLLEHDDVTTWMPILPISLCGGAIFLAFKLTEPKDGSNKALYDWPEYWRLEYRRNIGIGWCSVSVLTVLIAWIFRDELSLAWVGGLFVAAIGLAVISSSTLLLATFVLKRLSAGLS
;
A
#
# COMPACT_ATOMS: atom_id res chain seq x y z
N MET A 1 -13.19 3.36 23.89
CA MET A 1 -12.22 4.47 23.63
C MET A 1 -10.80 3.99 23.36
N LYS A 2 -10.18 3.14 24.20
CA LYS A 2 -8.80 2.62 23.97
C LYS A 2 -8.60 1.96 22.59
N ARG A 3 -9.57 1.14 22.13
CA ARG A 3 -9.52 0.47 20.81
C ARG A 3 -9.49 1.43 19.61
N ILE A 4 -10.32 2.48 19.63
CA ILE A 4 -10.38 3.48 18.55
C ILE A 4 -9.10 4.30 18.52
N LEU A 5 -8.57 4.65 19.70
CA LEU A 5 -7.34 5.42 19.82
C LEU A 5 -6.11 4.63 19.35
N GLU A 6 -6.10 3.32 19.58
CA GLU A 6 -5.10 2.41 19.00
C GLU A 6 -5.24 2.28 17.49
N ILE A 7 -6.46 2.17 16.95
CA ILE A 7 -6.71 2.15 15.51
C ILE A 7 -6.18 3.43 14.86
N ILE A 8 -6.51 4.59 15.43
CA ILE A 8 -6.03 5.89 14.96
C ILE A 8 -4.50 5.96 15.05
N ARG A 9 -3.91 5.48 16.14
CA ARG A 9 -2.45 5.46 16.30
C ARG A 9 -1.76 4.55 15.30
N ILE A 10 -2.35 3.40 14.99
CA ILE A 10 -1.86 2.46 13.98
C ILE A 10 -1.97 3.06 12.58
N LEU A 11 -2.98 3.89 12.33
CA LEU A 11 -3.22 4.55 11.05
C LEU A 11 -2.35 5.81 10.85
N LEU A 12 -2.11 6.59 11.91
CA LEU A 12 -1.26 7.80 11.88
C LEU A 12 0.24 7.49 12.00
N VAL A 13 0.61 6.49 12.81
CA VAL A 13 1.98 5.99 12.93
C VAL A 13 2.11 4.74 12.04
N SER A 14 1.76 4.91 10.78
CA SER A 14 1.89 3.88 9.77
C SER A 14 3.01 4.28 8.79
N PRO A 15 3.80 3.31 8.30
CA PRO A 15 4.84 3.60 7.30
C PRO A 15 4.23 4.20 6.01
N GLU A 16 2.96 3.93 5.72
CA GLU A 16 2.19 4.53 4.63
C GLU A 16 1.95 6.04 4.85
N ALA A 17 1.58 6.46 6.07
CA ALA A 17 1.41 7.87 6.42
C ALA A 17 2.75 8.64 6.42
N LEU A 18 3.83 7.99 6.85
CA LEU A 18 5.17 8.57 6.81
C LEU A 18 5.63 8.82 5.37
N LEU A 19 5.32 7.90 4.45
CA LEU A 19 5.63 8.07 3.03
C LEU A 19 4.86 9.24 2.41
N LEU A 20 3.58 9.45 2.77
CA LEU A 20 2.82 10.63 2.34
C LEU A 20 3.48 11.94 2.82
N VAL A 21 3.96 11.98 4.07
CA VAL A 21 4.67 13.16 4.61
C VAL A 21 5.99 13.40 3.90
N VAL A 22 6.74 12.35 3.58
CA VAL A 22 8.00 12.44 2.81
C VAL A 22 7.74 12.99 1.41
N ILE A 23 6.68 12.51 0.74
CA ILE A 23 6.32 12.98 -0.60
C ILE A 23 5.82 14.42 -0.57
N ALA A 24 4.99 14.78 0.41
CA ALA A 24 4.58 16.17 0.62
C ALA A 24 5.79 17.08 0.88
N GLY A 25 6.77 16.62 1.65
CA GLY A 25 8.04 17.31 1.85
C GLY A 25 8.85 17.48 0.56
N LEU A 26 8.90 16.44 -0.29
CA LEU A 26 9.57 16.49 -1.60
C LEU A 26 8.93 17.50 -2.56
N PHE A 27 7.59 17.61 -2.54
CA PHE A 27 6.86 18.64 -3.29
C PHE A 27 7.22 20.07 -2.85
N ILE A 28 7.46 20.29 -1.56
CA ILE A 28 7.80 21.62 -1.02
C ILE A 28 9.27 21.97 -1.29
N TRP A 29 10.19 21.00 -1.19
CA TRP A 29 11.63 21.27 -1.23
C TRP A 29 12.22 21.30 -2.65
N LYS A 30 11.92 20.35 -3.53
CA LYS A 30 12.47 20.32 -4.91
C LYS A 30 11.57 19.59 -5.93
N ASN A 31 10.79 20.37 -6.66
CA ASN A 31 9.98 19.91 -7.81
C ASN A 31 10.79 19.31 -8.97
N LEU A 32 12.11 19.58 -9.06
CA LEU A 32 12.94 19.17 -10.21
C LEU A 32 12.98 17.65 -10.45
N TRP A 33 13.08 16.85 -9.38
CA TRP A 33 13.09 15.39 -9.50
C TRP A 33 11.73 14.83 -9.94
N LEU A 34 10.65 15.39 -9.39
CA LEU A 34 9.28 14.99 -9.75
C LEU A 34 8.96 15.37 -11.20
N VAL A 35 9.41 16.55 -11.65
CA VAL A 35 9.28 16.99 -13.05
C VAL A 35 10.08 16.09 -13.98
N TYR A 36 11.30 15.66 -13.59
CA TYR A 36 12.10 14.74 -14.39
C TYR A 36 11.39 13.38 -14.56
N ILE A 37 10.85 12.83 -13.48
CA ILE A 37 10.09 11.58 -13.51
C ILE A 37 8.83 11.74 -14.36
N GLY A 38 8.05 12.82 -14.16
CA GLY A 38 6.85 13.08 -14.96
C GLY A 38 7.14 13.27 -16.44
N LYS A 39 8.24 13.96 -16.78
CA LYS A 39 8.70 14.11 -18.17
C LYS A 39 9.09 12.77 -18.77
N SER A 40 9.90 11.97 -18.06
CA SER A 40 10.30 10.65 -18.54
C SER A 40 9.12 9.68 -18.69
N LEU A 41 8.06 9.83 -17.88
CA LEU A 41 6.83 9.05 -18.05
C LEU A 41 6.10 9.46 -19.33
N LEU A 42 5.84 10.76 -19.52
CA LEU A 42 5.04 11.26 -20.64
C LEU A 42 5.78 11.26 -22.00
N GLU A 43 7.11 11.24 -22.00
CA GLU A 43 7.94 11.20 -23.21
C GLU A 43 7.89 9.83 -23.91
N HIS A 44 7.49 8.77 -23.19
CA HIS A 44 7.30 7.43 -23.72
C HIS A 44 5.84 6.97 -23.59
N ASP A 45 5.11 6.98 -24.71
CA ASP A 45 3.67 6.64 -24.75
C ASP A 45 3.40 5.19 -24.29
N ASP A 46 4.33 4.29 -24.57
CA ASP A 46 4.31 2.92 -24.06
C ASP A 46 4.33 2.92 -22.52
N VAL A 47 5.30 3.59 -21.90
CA VAL A 47 5.46 3.63 -20.43
C VAL A 47 4.22 4.22 -19.75
N THR A 48 3.62 5.23 -20.37
CA THR A 48 2.39 5.85 -19.85
C THR A 48 1.21 4.88 -19.88
N THR A 49 1.13 3.99 -20.87
CA THR A 49 0.08 2.95 -20.95
C THR A 49 0.27 1.87 -19.87
N TRP A 50 1.52 1.53 -19.53
CA TRP A 50 1.85 0.54 -18.50
C TRP A 50 1.90 1.09 -17.07
N MET A 51 1.84 2.41 -16.92
CA MET A 51 1.89 3.14 -15.65
C MET A 51 0.93 2.59 -14.57
N PRO A 52 -0.38 2.36 -14.83
CA PRO A 52 -1.29 1.84 -13.80
C PRO A 52 -1.12 0.34 -13.52
N ILE A 53 -0.54 -0.42 -14.45
CA ILE A 53 -0.42 -1.88 -14.33
C ILE A 53 0.50 -2.27 -13.16
N LEU A 54 1.58 -1.51 -12.94
CA LEU A 54 2.53 -1.76 -11.84
C LEU A 54 1.84 -1.68 -10.45
N PRO A 55 1.23 -0.56 -10.05
CA PRO A 55 0.52 -0.47 -8.77
C PRO A 55 -0.62 -1.47 -8.66
N ILE A 56 -1.41 -1.67 -9.73
CA ILE A 56 -2.52 -2.63 -9.75
C ILE A 56 -2.02 -4.05 -9.49
N SER A 57 -0.95 -4.48 -10.14
CA SER A 57 -0.39 -5.83 -9.97
C SER A 57 0.15 -6.05 -8.55
N LEU A 58 0.85 -5.05 -7.98
CA LEU A 58 1.34 -5.09 -6.61
C LEU A 58 0.21 -5.14 -5.59
N CYS A 59 -0.83 -4.32 -5.79
CA CYS A 59 -2.01 -4.33 -4.92
C CYS A 59 -2.81 -5.63 -5.05
N GLY A 60 -2.96 -6.17 -6.27
CA GLY A 60 -3.62 -7.45 -6.52
C GLY A 60 -2.89 -8.60 -5.81
N GLY A 61 -1.56 -8.63 -5.89
CA GLY A 61 -0.75 -9.60 -5.15
C GLY A 61 -0.90 -9.46 -3.64
N ALA A 62 -0.89 -8.24 -3.11
CA ALA A 62 -1.06 -7.97 -1.69
C ALA A 62 -2.43 -8.39 -1.17
N ILE A 63 -3.49 -8.13 -1.93
CA ILE A 63 -4.86 -8.52 -1.59
C ILE A 63 -4.98 -10.05 -1.61
N PHE A 64 -4.43 -10.73 -2.62
CA PHE A 64 -4.43 -12.18 -2.69
C PHE A 64 -3.70 -12.82 -1.48
N LEU A 65 -2.55 -12.25 -1.09
CA LEU A 65 -1.82 -12.66 0.11
C LEU A 65 -2.63 -12.41 1.39
N ALA A 66 -3.30 -11.25 1.48
CA ALA A 66 -4.14 -10.88 2.60
C ALA A 66 -5.34 -11.82 2.77
N PHE A 67 -6.00 -12.23 1.68
CA PHE A 67 -7.09 -13.21 1.73
C PHE A 67 -6.59 -14.59 2.15
N LYS A 68 -5.50 -15.06 1.53
CA LYS A 68 -4.84 -16.33 1.86
C LYS A 68 -4.37 -16.42 3.32
N LEU A 69 -4.13 -15.28 3.96
CA LEU A 69 -3.75 -15.19 5.36
C LEU A 69 -4.89 -15.58 6.32
N THR A 70 -6.10 -15.21 5.95
CA THR A 70 -7.31 -15.40 6.75
C THR A 70 -8.16 -16.57 6.31
N GLU A 71 -7.88 -17.18 5.16
CA GLU A 71 -8.54 -18.44 4.84
C GLU A 71 -8.06 -19.55 5.80
N PRO A 72 -8.98 -20.26 6.48
CA PRO A 72 -8.61 -21.34 7.37
C PRO A 72 -8.10 -22.51 6.53
N LYS A 73 -6.77 -22.71 6.50
CA LYS A 73 -6.18 -23.96 6.02
C LYS A 73 -6.34 -25.03 7.10
N ASP A 74 -7.33 -25.91 6.89
CA ASP A 74 -7.47 -27.25 7.48
C ASP A 74 -6.98 -27.39 8.93
N GLY A 75 -7.62 -26.67 9.86
CA GLY A 75 -7.43 -26.85 11.30
C GLY A 75 -6.23 -26.15 11.93
N SER A 76 -5.20 -25.78 11.16
CA SER A 76 -3.99 -25.11 11.71
C SER A 76 -4.22 -23.65 12.16
N ASN A 77 -5.16 -22.95 11.53
CA ASN A 77 -5.46 -21.54 11.84
C ASN A 77 -6.55 -21.33 12.90
N LYS A 78 -7.17 -22.40 13.45
CA LYS A 78 -8.20 -22.26 14.51
C LYS A 78 -7.66 -21.52 15.73
N ALA A 79 -6.44 -21.85 16.15
CA ALA A 79 -5.75 -21.17 17.25
C ALA A 79 -5.54 -19.66 17.01
N LEU A 80 -5.52 -19.22 15.74
CA LEU A 80 -5.38 -17.82 15.37
C LEU A 80 -6.69 -17.04 15.58
N TYR A 81 -7.84 -17.68 15.33
CA TYR A 81 -9.17 -17.12 15.60
C TYR A 81 -9.49 -17.09 17.09
N ASP A 82 -8.95 -18.05 17.85
CA ASP A 82 -9.06 -18.08 19.31
C ASP A 82 -8.16 -17.05 20.01
N TRP A 83 -7.29 -16.35 19.26
CA TRP A 83 -6.41 -15.33 19.83
C TRP A 83 -7.23 -14.10 20.24
N PRO A 84 -7.26 -13.68 21.52
CA PRO A 84 -8.00 -12.51 22.01
C PRO A 84 -7.72 -11.19 21.27
N GLU A 85 -6.58 -11.07 20.58
CA GLU A 85 -6.21 -9.88 19.80
C GLU A 85 -6.32 -10.04 18.28
N TYR A 86 -6.94 -11.13 17.79
CA TYR A 86 -7.14 -11.37 16.35
C TYR A 86 -7.75 -10.17 15.60
N TRP A 87 -8.65 -9.42 16.27
CA TRP A 87 -9.26 -8.19 15.75
C TRP A 87 -8.23 -7.14 15.32
N ARG A 88 -7.05 -7.06 15.96
CA ARG A 88 -5.98 -6.10 15.57
C ARG A 88 -5.36 -6.48 14.23
N LEU A 89 -5.16 -7.78 14.00
CA LEU A 89 -4.60 -8.29 12.76
C LEU A 89 -5.57 -8.07 11.61
N GLU A 90 -6.85 -8.40 11.82
CA GLU A 90 -7.89 -8.17 10.83
C GLU A 90 -8.01 -6.69 10.45
N TYR A 91 -7.96 -5.79 11.44
CA TYR A 91 -8.02 -4.35 11.19
C TYR A 91 -6.81 -3.84 10.41
N ARG A 92 -5.59 -4.30 10.75
CA ARG A 92 -4.37 -3.96 10.00
C ARG A 92 -4.39 -4.47 8.57
N ARG A 93 -4.91 -5.69 8.35
CA ARG A 93 -5.13 -6.25 7.02
C ARG A 93 -6.07 -5.34 6.21
N ASN A 94 -7.21 -4.97 6.78
CA ASN A 94 -8.19 -4.12 6.09
C ASN A 94 -7.64 -2.71 5.81
N ILE A 95 -6.85 -2.13 6.73
CA ILE A 95 -6.16 -0.85 6.50
C ILE A 95 -5.15 -0.97 5.35
N GLY A 96 -4.33 -2.03 5.31
CA GLY A 96 -3.37 -2.25 4.23
C GLY A 96 -4.05 -2.42 2.86
N ILE A 97 -5.18 -3.14 2.80
CA ILE A 97 -6.02 -3.23 1.60
C ILE A 97 -6.57 -1.84 1.21
N GLY A 98 -7.03 -1.06 2.19
CA GLY A 98 -7.49 0.32 1.97
C GLY A 98 -6.41 1.20 1.34
N TRP A 99 -5.18 1.15 1.86
CA TRP A 99 -4.04 1.90 1.30
C TRP A 99 -3.66 1.44 -0.10
N CYS A 100 -3.70 0.13 -0.37
CA CYS A 100 -3.54 -0.42 -1.72
C CYS A 100 -4.57 0.19 -2.68
N SER A 101 -5.85 0.21 -2.31
CA SER A 101 -6.93 0.82 -3.11
C SER A 101 -6.69 2.32 -3.35
N VAL A 102 -6.26 3.06 -2.33
CA VAL A 102 -5.89 4.48 -2.46
C VAL A 102 -4.73 4.64 -3.45
N SER A 103 -3.73 3.77 -3.42
CA SER A 103 -2.61 3.83 -4.36
C SER A 103 -3.05 3.63 -5.82
N VAL A 104 -3.95 2.67 -6.05
CA VAL A 104 -4.51 2.39 -7.38
C VAL A 104 -5.36 3.56 -7.86
N LEU A 105 -6.22 4.12 -7.00
CA LEU A 105 -7.00 5.30 -7.34
C LEU A 105 -6.09 6.49 -7.68
N THR A 106 -5.02 6.68 -6.92
CA THR A 106 -4.05 7.76 -7.13
C THR A 106 -3.37 7.64 -8.51
N VAL A 107 -2.95 6.42 -8.90
CA VAL A 107 -2.34 6.23 -10.22
C VAL A 107 -3.34 6.36 -11.37
N LEU A 108 -4.59 5.91 -11.17
CA LEU A 108 -5.65 6.05 -12.17
C LEU A 108 -6.01 7.52 -12.40
N ILE A 109 -6.09 8.32 -11.33
CA ILE A 109 -6.31 9.77 -11.43
C ILE A 109 -5.15 10.41 -12.20
N ALA A 110 -3.90 10.07 -11.84
CA ALA A 110 -2.72 10.60 -12.54
C ALA A 110 -2.68 10.18 -14.03
N TRP A 111 -3.22 9.02 -14.37
CA TRP A 111 -3.28 8.51 -15.73
C TRP A 111 -4.40 9.13 -16.57
N ILE A 112 -5.61 9.26 -16.02
CA ILE A 112 -6.77 9.85 -16.71
C ILE A 112 -6.58 11.35 -16.93
N PHE A 113 -6.09 12.08 -15.93
CA PHE A 113 -5.90 13.53 -15.97
C PHE A 113 -4.47 13.94 -16.36
N ARG A 114 -3.70 13.03 -16.98
CA ARG A 114 -2.28 13.24 -17.30
C ARG A 114 -2.02 14.48 -18.14
N ASP A 115 -2.95 14.82 -19.04
CA ASP A 115 -2.84 15.95 -19.97
C ASP A 115 -3.21 17.29 -19.32
N GLU A 116 -3.99 17.25 -18.22
CA GLU A 116 -4.39 18.43 -17.44
C GLU A 116 -3.45 18.72 -16.26
N LEU A 117 -2.70 17.71 -15.82
CA LEU A 117 -1.78 17.79 -14.69
C LEU A 117 -0.39 18.29 -15.12
N SER A 118 0.23 19.13 -14.30
CA SER A 118 1.64 19.50 -14.53
C SER A 118 2.55 18.27 -14.41
N LEU A 119 3.69 18.28 -15.11
CA LEU A 119 4.71 17.21 -15.04
C LEU A 119 5.10 16.83 -13.60
N ALA A 120 5.20 17.81 -12.70
CA ALA A 120 5.51 17.59 -11.29
C ALA A 120 4.43 16.75 -10.58
N TRP A 121 3.17 17.01 -10.90
CA TRP A 121 2.02 16.31 -10.32
C TRP A 121 1.92 14.89 -10.84
N VAL A 122 2.09 14.67 -12.14
CA VAL A 122 2.10 13.31 -12.74
C VAL A 122 3.19 12.45 -12.11
N GLY A 123 4.43 12.97 -12.05
CA GLY A 123 5.55 12.26 -11.43
C GLY A 123 5.36 12.03 -9.93
N GLY A 124 4.86 13.02 -9.20
CA GLY A 124 4.62 12.90 -7.76
C GLY A 124 3.50 11.92 -7.39
N LEU A 125 2.37 11.95 -8.11
CA LEU A 125 1.28 11.01 -7.90
C LEU A 125 1.70 9.58 -8.26
N PHE A 126 2.52 9.41 -9.30
CA PHE A 126 3.05 8.10 -9.67
C PHE A 126 3.97 7.51 -8.60
N VAL A 127 4.95 8.30 -8.13
CA VAL A 127 5.87 7.89 -7.08
C VAL A 127 5.13 7.62 -5.77
N ALA A 128 4.11 8.42 -5.46
CA ALA A 128 3.23 8.18 -4.32
C ALA A 128 2.46 6.88 -4.43
N ALA A 129 1.85 6.62 -5.58
CA ALA A 129 1.12 5.39 -5.81
C ALA A 129 2.03 4.15 -5.71
N ILE A 130 3.19 4.16 -6.34
CA ILE A 130 4.15 3.04 -6.23
C ILE A 130 4.65 2.90 -4.81
N GLY A 131 5.05 3.99 -4.15
CA GLY A 131 5.55 3.96 -2.78
C GLY A 131 4.52 3.39 -1.81
N LEU A 132 3.27 3.84 -1.91
CA LEU A 132 2.15 3.32 -1.11
C LEU A 132 1.89 1.84 -1.40
N ALA A 133 1.87 1.44 -2.67
CA ALA A 133 1.67 0.05 -3.06
C ALA A 133 2.78 -0.84 -2.48
N VAL A 134 4.05 -0.47 -2.68
CA VAL A 134 5.20 -1.27 -2.20
C VAL A 134 5.21 -1.39 -0.69
N ILE A 135 4.98 -0.30 0.05
CA ILE A 135 4.96 -0.34 1.51
C ILE A 135 3.79 -1.20 1.99
N SER A 136 2.58 -0.98 1.47
CA SER A 136 1.37 -1.72 1.89
C SER A 136 1.49 -3.21 1.58
N SER A 137 2.04 -3.56 0.41
CA SER A 137 2.31 -4.95 0.04
C SER A 137 3.37 -5.59 0.93
N SER A 138 4.43 -4.85 1.27
CA SER A 138 5.53 -5.35 2.11
C SER A 138 5.09 -5.55 3.56
N THR A 139 4.28 -4.65 4.12
CA THR A 139 3.75 -4.80 5.49
C THR A 139 2.82 -6.01 5.59
N LEU A 140 1.98 -6.24 4.60
CA LEU A 140 1.12 -7.44 4.50
C LEU A 140 1.92 -8.72 4.32
N LEU A 141 2.99 -8.70 3.50
CA LEU A 141 3.90 -9.83 3.32
C LEU A 141 4.63 -10.19 4.62
N LEU A 142 5.18 -9.19 5.33
CA LEU A 142 5.85 -9.41 6.61
C LEU A 142 4.89 -9.99 7.66
N ALA A 143 3.67 -9.46 7.73
CA ALA A 143 2.62 -10.02 8.59
C ALA A 143 2.38 -11.51 8.27
N THR A 144 2.36 -11.85 6.98
CA THR A 144 2.21 -13.24 6.52
C THR A 144 3.34 -14.16 6.98
N PHE A 145 4.59 -13.71 6.89
CA PHE A 145 5.74 -14.50 7.35
C PHE A 145 5.75 -14.69 8.87
N VAL A 146 5.45 -13.63 9.62
CA VAL A 146 5.40 -13.68 11.10
C VAL A 146 4.33 -14.66 11.56
N LEU A 147 3.14 -14.61 10.96
CA LEU A 147 2.04 -15.50 11.33
C LEU A 147 2.33 -16.96 11.02
N LYS A 148 2.89 -17.26 9.85
CA LYS A 148 3.36 -18.62 9.53
C LYS A 148 4.39 -19.14 10.52
N ARG A 149 5.29 -18.27 10.98
CA ARG A 149 6.31 -18.63 11.98
C ARG A 149 5.68 -18.93 13.34
N LEU A 150 4.68 -18.15 13.75
CA LEU A 150 3.96 -18.37 15.00
C LEU A 150 3.12 -19.66 14.94
N SER A 151 2.42 -19.91 13.83
CA SER A 151 1.64 -21.14 13.66
C SER A 151 2.52 -22.39 13.60
N ALA A 152 3.73 -22.31 13.03
CA ALA A 152 4.68 -23.42 12.96
C ALA A 152 5.42 -23.69 14.28
N GLY A 153 5.47 -22.72 15.20
CA GLY A 153 6.04 -22.90 16.54
C GLY A 153 5.05 -23.45 17.58
N LEU A 154 3.77 -23.60 17.20
CA LEU A 154 2.69 -24.12 18.03
C LEU A 154 2.35 -25.60 17.73
N SER A 155 3.09 -26.25 16.82
CA SER A 155 2.97 -27.68 16.49
C SER A 155 3.99 -28.53 17.23
#